data_AF-A0A967W203-F1
#
_entry.id   AF-A0A967W203-F1
#
_cell.length_a   1.000
_cell.length_b   1.000
_cell.length_c   1.000
_cell.angle_alpha   90.00
_cell.angle_beta   90.00
_cell.angle_gamma   90.00
#
_symmetry.space_group_name_H-M   'P 1'
#
loop_
_entity.id
_entity.type
_entity.pdbx_description
1 polymer ?
#
loop_
_entity_poly.entity_id
_entity_poly.type
_entity_poly.pdbx_seq_one_letter_code
_entity_poly.pdbx_strand_id
1 'polypeptide(L)' 'MHETDKTNLFSSGDYPVILVQDEGNRVALLVDKIIRREEILIKSLGPGLRRLKYVSGGSIMADGQVVLV' A
#
# COMPACT_ATOMS: atom_id res chain seq x y z
N MET A 1 24.19 -22.38 15.81
CA MET A 1 23.02 -22.64 14.95
C MET A 1 21.77 -22.40 15.78
N HIS A 2 21.20 -21.21 15.72
CA HIS A 2 19.77 -20.94 15.96
C HIS A 2 19.53 -19.54 15.40
N GLU A 3 19.06 -19.53 14.17
CA GLU A 3 18.63 -18.35 13.45
C GLU A 3 17.38 -17.82 14.18
N THR A 4 17.55 -16.73 14.93
CA THR A 4 16.50 -16.13 15.72
C THR A 4 15.44 -15.54 14.79
N ASP A 5 14.25 -16.10 14.92
CA ASP A 5 12.96 -15.67 14.42
C ASP A 5 12.80 -14.13 14.41
N LYS A 6 13.10 -13.50 13.27
CA LYS A 6 12.98 -12.03 13.06
C LYS A 6 11.52 -11.57 12.93
N THR A 7 10.56 -12.46 13.15
CA THR A 7 9.15 -12.22 12.81
C THR A 7 8.35 -11.60 13.96
N ASN A 8 8.91 -11.52 15.17
CA ASN A 8 8.25 -10.95 16.36
C ASN A 8 9.01 -9.76 16.98
N LEU A 9 9.36 -8.75 16.17
CA LEU A 9 9.89 -7.47 16.66
C LEU A 9 8.80 -6.44 17.01
N PHE A 10 7.52 -6.77 16.82
CA PHE A 10 6.43 -5.80 16.97
C PHE A 10 5.84 -5.83 18.39
N SER A 11 6.35 -4.93 19.24
CA SER A 11 5.78 -4.55 20.53
C SER A 11 4.41 -3.87 20.36
N SER A 12 3.64 -3.75 21.44
CA SER A 12 2.33 -3.08 21.48
C SER A 12 2.47 -1.58 21.16
N GLY A 13 2.57 -1.24 19.87
CA GLY A 13 2.89 0.10 19.38
C GLY A 13 3.58 0.14 18.01
N ASP A 14 3.98 -1.01 17.45
CA ASP A 14 4.66 -1.03 16.17
C ASP A 14 3.68 -1.10 14.99
N TYR A 15 3.83 -0.14 14.07
CA TYR A 15 3.04 0.00 12.86
C TYR A 15 3.89 -0.33 11.62
N PRO A 16 3.36 -1.10 10.65
CA PRO A 16 4.07 -1.34 9.41
C PRO A 16 4.30 -0.05 8.62
N VAL A 17 5.45 0.02 7.94
CA VAL A 17 5.83 1.14 7.07
C VAL A 17 6.18 0.62 5.69
N ILE A 18 5.67 1.26 4.65
CA ILE A 18 6.04 1.01 3.25
C ILE A 18 7.04 2.08 2.81
N LEU A 19 8.26 1.65 2.47
CA LEU A 19 9.27 2.53 1.88
C LEU A 19 9.10 2.55 0.36
N VAL A 20 8.84 3.72 -0.20
CA VAL A 20 8.76 3.94 -1.65
C VAL A 20 9.90 4.84 -2.09
N GLN A 21 10.45 4.55 -3.27
CA GLN A 21 11.52 5.34 -3.88
C GLN A 21 11.15 5.70 -5.30
N ASP A 22 11.35 6.97 -5.66
CA ASP A 22 11.22 7.48 -7.03
C ASP A 22 12.34 8.48 -7.31
N GLU A 23 13.13 8.23 -8.37
CA GLU A 23 14.25 9.08 -8.81
C GLU A 23 15.13 9.67 -7.69
N GLY A 24 15.44 8.87 -6.66
CA GLY A 24 16.27 9.28 -5.53
C GLY A 24 15.51 9.93 -4.36
N ASN A 25 14.23 10.24 -4.53
CA ASN A 25 13.32 10.61 -3.45
C ASN A 25 12.87 9.34 -2.72
N ARG A 26 12.94 9.34 -1.39
CA ARG A 26 12.47 8.23 -0.56
C ARG A 26 11.43 8.74 0.42
N VAL A 27 10.31 8.01 0.53
CA VAL A 27 9.23 8.32 1.46
C VAL A 27 8.84 7.06 2.22
N ALA A 28 8.50 7.25 3.49
CA ALA A 28 7.99 6.22 4.38
C ALA A 28 6.48 6.43 4.59
N LEU A 29 5.67 5.44 4.20
CA LEU A 29 4.21 5.46 4.39
C LEU A 29 3.87 4.58 5.60
N LEU A 30 3.43 5.21 6.69
CA LEU A 30 2.88 4.50 7.85
C LEU A 30 1.52 3.90 7.48
N VAL A 31 1.32 2.60 7.72
CA VAL A 31 0.07 1.90 7.38
C VAL A 31 -0.40 1.06 8.56
N ASP A 32 -1.71 0.81 8.64
CA ASP A 32 -2.27 -0.02 9.70
C ASP A 32 -1.91 -1.50 9.53
N LYS A 33 -1.90 -1.99 8.28
CA LYS A 33 -1.67 -3.39 7.97
C LYS A 33 -1.21 -3.59 6.53
N ILE A 34 -0.42 -4.65 6.31
CA ILE A 34 -0.08 -5.18 5.00
C ILE A 34 -1.00 -6.38 4.75
N ILE A 35 -1.78 -6.35 3.67
CA ILE A 35 -2.73 -7.42 3.37
C ILE A 35 -2.05 -8.56 2.62
N ARG A 36 -1.64 -8.29 1.37
CA ARG A 36 -0.99 -9.22 0.45
C ARG A 36 -0.50 -8.47 -0.78
N ARG A 37 0.27 -9.16 -1.62
CA ARG A 37 0.65 -8.68 -2.96
C ARG A 37 -0.36 -9.23 -3.97
N GLU A 38 -0.94 -8.35 -4.76
CA GLU A 38 -1.83 -8.71 -5.87
C GLU A 38 -1.53 -7.83 -7.08
N GLU A 39 -1.73 -8.39 -8.28
CA GLU A 39 -1.72 -7.64 -9.52
C GLU A 39 -3.12 -7.12 -9.82
N ILE A 40 -3.22 -5.82 -10.09
CA ILE A 40 -4.50 -5.15 -10.35
C ILE A 40 -4.40 -4.28 -11.60
N LEU A 41 -5.52 -4.12 -12.29
CA LEU A 41 -5.61 -3.18 -13.40
C LEU A 41 -6.07 -1.81 -12.88
N ILE A 42 -5.27 -0.77 -13.08
CA ILE A 42 -5.64 0.60 -12.74
C ILE A 42 -6.57 1.16 -13.81
N LYS A 43 -7.72 1.69 -13.40
CA LYS A 43 -8.70 2.36 -14.27
C LYS A 43 -8.89 3.81 -13.83
N SER A 44 -9.24 4.66 -14.80
CA SER A 44 -9.63 6.05 -14.51
C SER A 44 -10.90 6.09 -13.65
N LEU A 45 -10.91 6.95 -12.64
CA LEU A 45 -12.08 7.22 -11.79
C LEU A 45 -13.14 8.11 -12.46
N GLY A 46 -12.89 8.55 -13.69
CA GLY A 46 -13.79 9.39 -14.45
C GLY A 46 -13.65 10.90 -14.18
N PRO A 47 -14.36 11.74 -14.95
CA PRO A 47 -14.15 13.19 -14.98
C PRO A 47 -14.37 13.90 -13.63
N GLY A 48 -15.31 13.40 -12.83
CA GLY A 48 -15.67 14.00 -11.53
C GLY A 48 -14.56 13.91 -10.48
N LEU A 49 -13.66 12.94 -10.60
CA LEU A 49 -12.61 12.66 -9.61
C LEU A 49 -11.20 12.99 -10.11
N ARG A 50 -11.07 13.63 -11.28
CA ARG A 50 -9.79 13.97 -11.91
C ARG A 50 -8.88 14.88 -11.07
N ARG A 51 -9.42 15.56 -10.05
CA ARG A 51 -8.68 16.50 -9.19
C ARG A 51 -8.28 15.92 -7.83
N LEU A 52 -8.54 14.64 -7.57
CA LEU A 52 -8.09 14.02 -6.34
C LEU A 52 -6.55 13.99 -6.30
N LYS A 53 -5.99 14.71 -5.34
CA LYS A 53 -4.56 14.63 -5.06
C LYS A 53 -4.26 13.26 -4.44
N TYR A 54 -3.09 12.72 -4.75
CA TYR A 54 -2.59 11.45 -4.23
C TYR A 54 -3.34 10.19 -4.69
N VAL A 55 -4.20 10.29 -5.71
CA VAL A 55 -4.89 9.16 -6.33
C VAL A 55 -4.69 9.23 -7.84
N SER A 56 -4.05 8.21 -8.39
CA SER A 56 -3.85 7.99 -9.83
C SER A 56 -5.05 7.32 -10.50
N GLY A 57 -5.83 6.52 -9.77
CA GLY A 57 -6.97 5.77 -10.30
C GLY A 57 -7.61 4.84 -9.28
N GLY A 58 -8.31 3.82 -9.76
CA GLY A 58 -8.83 2.76 -8.91
C GLY A 58 -9.03 1.44 -9.64
N SER A 59 -9.25 0.38 -8.87
CA SER A 59 -9.53 -0.96 -9.36
C SER A 59 -10.68 -1.59 -8.59
N ILE A 60 -11.32 -2.57 -9.22
CA ILE A 60 -12.31 -3.44 -8.59
C ILE A 60 -11.67 -4.82 -8.47
N MET A 61 -11.53 -5.29 -7.24
CA MET A 61 -10.97 -6.58 -6.89
C MET A 61 -11.92 -7.72 -7.25
N ALA A 62 -11.42 -8.96 -7.28
CA ALA A 62 -12.23 -10.15 -7.58
C ALA A 62 -13.37 -10.38 -6.58
N ASP A 63 -13.21 -9.90 -5.34
CA ASP A 63 -14.23 -9.94 -4.28
C ASP A 63 -15.17 -8.72 -4.30
N GLY A 64 -15.05 -7.85 -5.31
CA GLY A 64 -15.87 -6.66 -5.48
C GLY A 64 -15.42 -5.44 -4.66
N GLN A 65 -14.34 -5.55 -3.87
CA GLN A 65 -13.80 -4.39 -3.17
C GLN A 65 -13.22 -3.35 -4.14
N VAL A 66 -13.39 -2.08 -3.83
CA VAL A 66 -12.79 -0.97 -4.58
C VAL A 66 -11.49 -0.56 -3.91
N VAL A 67 -10.40 -0.53 -4.69
CA VAL A 67 -9.07 -0.09 -4.24
C VAL A 67 -8.70 1.18 -4.99
N LEU A 68 -8.14 2.17 -4.28
CA LEU A 68 -7.56 3.37 -4.86
C LEU A 68 -6.05 3.20 -4.97
N VAL A 69 -5.49 3.71 -6.06
CA VAL A 69 -4.06 3.73 -6.33
C VAL A 69 -3.65 5.16 -6.59
#